data_AF-A0A3L6NVB2-F1
#
_entry.id   AF-A0A3L6NVB2-F1
#
_cell.length_a   1.000
_cell.length_b   1.000
_cell.length_c   1.000
_cell.angle_alpha   90.00
_cell.angle_beta   90.00
_cell.angle_gamma   90.00
#
_symmetry.space_group_name_H-M   'P 1'
#
loop_
_entity.id
_entity.type
_entity.pdbx_description
1 polymer ?
#
loop_
_entity_poly.entity_id
_entity_poly.type
_entity_poly.pdbx_seq_one_letter_code
_entity_poly.pdbx_strand_id
1 'polypeptide(L)'
;MESCSTCATILSSTPAYTKEKLSLPQDRRVACCARIICGKCIHKNERFADYCPYCQVSTGPTSLPQGLREPPAYTSLPSSSSKTAHISGAPPPYSAASPTPNVDDEKAALAQDVIKEDAPDILHFLDHRHDSVSSLSLRYGVPTHALRRSNNITSDHLILGRRTVLIPGEYYKGGVSLSPRPIEGEDEELRKGKIRRFMTSCKVSDYDIAVLYLEQSSYDLENAVTAYLDDEKWEQENPASGKSKKADKYKNRGPFWRGL
;
A
#
# COMPACT_ATOMS: atom_id res chain seq x y z
N MET A 1 1.31 8.12 -41.56
CA MET A 1 0.28 9.18 -41.54
C MET A 1 0.61 10.11 -40.40
N GLU A 2 0.71 11.40 -40.68
CA GLU A 2 1.06 12.42 -39.69
C GLU A 2 -0.20 13.19 -39.30
N SER A 3 -0.48 13.28 -38.00
CA SER A 3 -1.66 13.96 -37.46
C SER A 3 -1.25 15.05 -36.48
N CYS A 4 -2.05 16.11 -36.43
CA CYS A 4 -1.87 17.19 -35.47
C CYS A 4 -2.18 16.68 -34.05
N SER A 5 -1.26 16.84 -33.10
CA SER A 5 -1.49 16.43 -31.72
C SER A 5 -2.62 17.18 -31.02
N THR A 6 -2.91 18.43 -31.45
CA THR A 6 -3.90 19.29 -30.80
C THR A 6 -5.31 19.10 -31.31
N CYS A 7 -5.50 18.92 -32.62
CA CYS A 7 -6.83 18.79 -33.24
C CYS A 7 -7.10 17.43 -33.89
N ALA A 8 -6.16 16.48 -33.79
CA ALA A 8 -6.23 15.13 -34.36
C ALA A 8 -6.44 15.07 -35.89
N THR A 9 -6.35 16.19 -36.61
CA THR A 9 -6.52 16.23 -38.06
C THR A 9 -5.29 15.65 -38.76
N ILE A 10 -5.52 14.81 -39.77
CA ILE A 10 -4.47 14.22 -40.62
C ILE A 10 -3.91 15.32 -41.54
N LEU A 11 -2.59 15.53 -41.55
CA LEU A 11 -1.95 16.65 -42.26
C LEU A 11 -1.95 16.45 -43.78
N SER A 12 -2.01 15.20 -44.25
CA SER A 12 -2.09 14.86 -45.68
C SER A 12 -3.43 15.24 -46.34
N SER A 13 -4.46 15.57 -45.56
CA SER A 13 -5.81 15.87 -46.07
C SER A 13 -6.17 17.35 -46.06
N THR A 14 -5.26 18.24 -45.65
CA THR A 14 -5.51 19.69 -45.69
C THR A 14 -5.02 20.29 -47.01
N PRO A 15 -5.92 20.70 -47.93
CA PRO A 15 -5.50 21.52 -49.06
C PRO A 15 -4.95 22.86 -48.55
N ALA A 16 -3.95 23.41 -49.23
CA ALA A 16 -3.51 24.79 -49.06
C ALA A 16 -4.70 25.70 -49.41
N TYR A 17 -5.49 26.08 -48.41
CA TYR A 17 -6.70 26.85 -48.61
C TYR A 17 -6.34 28.27 -49.07
N THR A 18 -6.68 28.59 -50.32
CA THR A 18 -6.76 29.95 -50.82
C THR A 18 -8.16 30.49 -50.63
N LYS A 19 -8.31 31.46 -49.73
CA LYS A 19 -9.09 32.68 -50.01
C LYS A 19 -8.63 33.78 -49.07
N GLU A 20 -8.02 34.78 -49.69
CA GLU A 20 -7.81 36.13 -49.16
C GLU A 20 -6.75 36.27 -48.04
N LYS A 21 -5.49 36.22 -48.48
CA LYS A 21 -4.37 37.07 -48.03
C LYS A 21 -4.06 37.06 -46.51
N LEU A 22 -3.79 35.90 -45.93
CA LEU A 22 -2.77 35.73 -44.88
C LEU A 22 -2.27 34.28 -44.96
N SER A 23 -1.02 34.07 -45.37
CA SER A 23 -0.42 32.73 -45.42
C SER A 23 -0.44 32.12 -44.03
N LEU A 24 -1.16 31.01 -43.83
CA LEU A 24 -1.13 30.31 -42.54
C LEU A 24 0.31 29.89 -42.22
N PRO A 25 0.70 29.92 -40.93
CA PRO A 25 1.99 29.38 -40.49
C PRO A 25 2.14 27.93 -40.93
N GLN A 26 3.36 27.53 -41.30
CA GLN A 26 3.66 26.14 -41.65
C GLN A 26 3.48 25.23 -40.43
N ASP A 27 3.15 23.96 -40.67
CA ASP A 27 3.08 22.94 -39.62
C ASP A 27 4.42 22.84 -38.87
N ARG A 28 4.36 22.86 -37.54
CA ARG A 28 5.55 22.84 -36.68
C ARG A 28 5.71 21.48 -36.01
N ARG A 29 6.92 20.92 -36.12
CA ARG A 29 7.37 19.79 -35.30
C ARG A 29 8.05 20.31 -34.05
N VAL A 30 7.58 19.87 -32.89
CA VAL A 30 8.15 20.29 -31.62
C VAL A 30 9.40 19.46 -31.31
N ALA A 31 10.52 20.13 -31.04
CA ALA A 31 11.81 19.47 -30.79
C ALA A 31 11.81 18.53 -29.56
N CYS A 32 11.04 18.83 -28.51
CA CYS A 32 11.09 18.07 -27.26
C CYS A 32 10.42 16.69 -27.31
N CYS A 33 9.44 16.48 -28.18
CA CYS A 33 8.67 15.23 -28.23
C CYS A 33 8.28 14.78 -29.65
N ALA A 34 8.83 15.43 -30.67
CA ALA A 34 8.58 15.17 -32.10
C ALA A 34 7.10 15.21 -32.55
N ARG A 35 6.19 15.68 -31.70
CA ARG A 35 4.77 15.86 -32.04
C ARG A 35 4.58 17.04 -33.00
N ILE A 36 3.57 16.95 -33.86
CA ILE A 36 3.28 17.96 -34.89
C ILE A 36 2.07 18.79 -34.47
N ILE A 37 2.18 20.10 -34.60
CA ILE A 37 1.06 21.04 -34.45
C ILE A 37 0.80 21.68 -35.81
N CYS A 38 -0.43 21.57 -36.31
CA CYS A 38 -0.78 22.11 -37.62
C CYS A 38 -0.86 23.65 -37.61
N GLY A 39 -0.64 24.26 -38.79
CA GLY A 39 -0.71 25.70 -39.01
C GLY A 39 -2.04 26.33 -38.57
N LYS A 40 -3.16 25.60 -38.67
CA LYS A 40 -4.47 26.05 -38.18
C LYS A 40 -4.51 26.19 -36.65
N CYS A 41 -3.90 25.25 -35.93
CA CYS A 41 -3.80 25.33 -34.47
C CYS A 41 -2.86 26.46 -34.05
N ILE A 42 -1.76 26.66 -34.78
CA ILE A 42 -0.82 27.76 -34.54
C ILE A 42 -1.48 29.12 -34.79
N HIS A 43 -2.24 29.26 -35.89
CA HIS A 43 -2.99 30.50 -36.16
C HIS A 43 -4.08 30.76 -35.11
N LYS A 44 -4.73 29.71 -34.59
CA LYS A 44 -5.74 29.85 -33.53
C LYS A 44 -5.13 30.29 -32.20
N ASN A 45 -3.89 29.91 -31.93
CA ASN A 45 -3.15 30.33 -30.75
C ASN A 45 -1.65 30.39 -31.05
N GLU A 46 -1.14 31.61 -31.23
CA GLU A 46 0.26 31.87 -31.60
C GLU A 46 1.25 31.29 -30.59
N ARG A 47 0.83 31.03 -29.35
CA ARG A 47 1.70 30.39 -28.35
C ARG A 47 2.21 29.03 -28.83
N PHE A 48 1.46 28.30 -29.66
CA PHE A 48 1.92 27.02 -30.21
C PHE A 48 3.03 27.16 -31.26
N ALA A 49 3.33 28.38 -31.74
CA ALA A 49 4.48 28.66 -32.59
C ALA A 49 5.81 28.46 -31.85
N ASP A 50 5.84 28.73 -30.54
CA ASP A 50 7.08 28.65 -29.74
C ASP A 50 7.00 27.69 -28.55
N TYR A 51 5.81 27.30 -28.09
CA TYR A 51 5.60 26.49 -26.89
C TYR A 51 4.93 25.14 -27.16
N CYS A 52 5.40 24.10 -26.47
CA CYS A 52 4.81 22.77 -26.47
C CYS A 52 3.75 22.62 -25.36
N PRO A 53 2.47 22.38 -25.67
CA PRO A 53 1.45 22.19 -24.63
C PRO A 53 1.61 20.89 -23.82
N TYR A 54 2.27 19.87 -24.37
CA TYR A 54 2.40 18.57 -23.73
C TYR A 54 3.61 18.49 -22.80
N CYS A 55 4.75 19.00 -23.24
CA CYS A 55 5.97 19.02 -22.44
C CYS A 55 6.13 20.33 -21.66
N GLN A 56 5.30 21.33 -21.94
CA GLN A 56 5.35 22.66 -21.34
C GLN A 56 6.70 23.37 -21.51
N VAL A 57 7.39 23.11 -22.62
CA VAL A 57 8.70 23.69 -22.97
C VAL A 57 8.55 24.71 -24.10
N SER A 58 9.21 25.87 -23.96
CA SER A 58 9.34 26.89 -25.00
C SER A 58 10.65 26.68 -25.78
N THR A 59 10.65 26.92 -27.09
CA THR A 59 11.86 26.87 -27.94
C THR A 59 12.41 28.26 -28.29
N GLY A 60 11.85 29.33 -27.71
CA GLY A 60 12.37 30.69 -27.88
C GLY A 60 13.69 30.91 -27.12
N PRO A 61 14.48 31.93 -27.50
CA PRO A 61 15.72 32.28 -26.81
C PRO A 61 15.40 32.92 -25.45
N THR A 62 15.18 32.08 -24.46
CA THR A 62 15.11 32.48 -23.05
C THR A 62 16.52 32.44 -22.44
N SER A 63 16.81 33.30 -21.47
CA SER A 63 18.07 33.36 -20.70
C SER A 63 18.37 32.12 -19.83
N LEU A 64 17.60 31.04 -20.00
CA LEU A 64 17.68 29.79 -19.25
C LEU A 64 18.14 28.67 -20.19
N PRO A 65 18.97 27.73 -19.71
CA PRO A 65 19.40 26.60 -20.51
C PRO A 65 18.20 25.81 -21.06
N GLN A 66 18.32 25.46 -22.33
CA GLN A 66 17.25 24.88 -23.15
C GLN A 66 16.69 23.60 -22.50
N GLY A 67 15.40 23.63 -22.12
CA GLY A 67 14.70 22.51 -21.48
C GLY A 67 14.18 22.77 -20.07
N LEU A 68 14.51 23.92 -19.44
CA LEU A 68 13.93 24.32 -18.16
C LEU A 68 12.80 25.35 -18.33
N ARG A 69 11.78 25.20 -17.49
CA ARG A 69 10.60 26.07 -17.41
C ARG A 69 10.98 27.44 -16.84
N GLU A 70 10.46 28.51 -17.44
CA GLU A 70 10.42 29.82 -16.78
C GLU A 70 9.46 29.74 -15.59
N PRO A 71 9.94 30.02 -14.36
CA PRO A 71 9.03 30.15 -13.24
C PRO A 71 7.98 31.22 -13.58
N PRO A 72 6.73 31.07 -13.11
CA PRO A 72 5.74 32.14 -13.24
C PRO A 72 6.38 33.44 -12.73
N ALA A 73 6.22 34.53 -13.49
CA ALA A 73 6.75 35.83 -13.13
C ALA A 73 6.14 36.26 -11.78
N TYR A 74 6.83 35.92 -10.68
CA TYR A 74 6.60 36.56 -9.41
C TYR A 74 7.13 37.96 -9.58
N THR A 75 6.22 38.91 -9.76
CA THR A 75 6.50 40.34 -9.67
C THR A 75 7.26 40.58 -8.36
N SER A 76 8.58 40.68 -8.45
CA SER A 76 9.42 41.14 -7.36
C SER A 76 9.06 42.60 -7.14
N LEU A 77 8.16 42.82 -6.19
CA LEU A 77 7.73 44.14 -5.77
C LEU A 77 8.96 44.99 -5.38
N PRO A 78 9.05 46.25 -5.81
CA PRO A 78 10.18 47.10 -5.50
C PRO A 78 10.27 47.36 -4.01
N SER A 79 11.49 47.21 -3.46
CA SER A 79 11.84 47.69 -2.12
C SER A 79 11.65 49.19 -2.05
N SER A 80 10.55 49.62 -1.42
CA SER A 80 10.35 51.01 -1.02
C SER A 80 9.83 51.06 0.41
N SER A 81 10.69 51.62 1.24
CA SER A 81 10.54 52.14 2.59
C SER A 81 9.11 52.24 3.16
N SER A 82 8.97 51.66 4.36
CA SER A 82 8.28 52.25 5.52
C SER A 82 6.91 52.89 5.30
N LYS A 83 5.84 52.13 5.59
CA LYS A 83 4.70 52.57 6.42
C LYS A 83 3.78 51.39 6.73
N THR A 84 3.50 51.26 8.02
CA THR A 84 2.58 50.34 8.69
C THR A 84 1.19 50.26 8.06
N ALA A 85 0.75 49.05 7.72
CA ALA A 85 -0.67 48.69 7.66
C ALA A 85 -0.83 47.24 8.11
N HIS A 86 -1.59 47.05 9.19
CA HIS A 86 -2.00 45.76 9.73
C HIS A 86 -2.77 44.94 8.67
N ILE A 87 -2.30 43.74 8.35
CA ILE A 87 -3.09 42.70 7.69
C ILE A 87 -3.12 41.48 8.62
N SER A 88 -4.32 41.15 9.10
CA SER A 88 -4.62 39.94 9.86
C SER A 88 -4.52 38.73 8.95
N GLY A 89 -3.58 37.81 9.23
CA GLY A 89 -3.47 36.54 8.50
C GLY A 89 -2.06 36.04 8.20
N ALA A 90 -1.01 36.58 8.81
CA ALA A 90 0.33 36.00 8.70
C ALA A 90 0.54 34.90 9.76
N PRO A 91 1.11 33.72 9.41
CA PRO A 91 1.62 32.80 10.43
C PRO A 91 2.72 33.51 11.25
N PRO A 92 2.89 33.15 12.54
CA PRO A 92 3.88 33.80 13.39
C PRO A 92 5.28 33.68 12.77
N PRO A 93 6.14 34.70 12.95
CA PRO A 93 7.49 34.69 12.42
C PRO A 93 8.27 33.52 13.01
N TYR A 94 8.95 32.75 12.16
CA TYR A 94 9.91 31.74 12.63
C TYR A 94 11.04 32.46 13.35
N SER A 95 11.03 32.43 14.68
CA SER A 95 12.19 32.80 15.49
C SER A 95 13.35 31.88 15.10
N ALA A 96 14.42 32.46 14.57
CA ALA A 96 15.66 31.75 14.32
C ALA A 96 16.20 31.23 15.67
N ALA A 97 16.14 29.92 15.87
CA ALA A 97 16.82 29.27 16.99
C ALA A 97 18.33 29.46 16.78
N SER A 98 18.93 30.34 17.59
CA SER A 98 20.38 30.36 17.79
C SER A 98 20.73 29.50 19.01
N PRO A 99 21.85 28.77 18.98
CA PRO A 99 22.18 27.75 19.95
C PRO A 99 22.94 28.36 21.14
N THR A 100 22.63 27.93 22.36
CA THR A 100 23.64 27.69 23.41
C THR A 100 23.11 26.81 24.53
N PRO A 101 24.01 26.08 25.23
CA PRO A 101 23.70 24.91 26.06
C PRO A 101 23.50 25.28 27.54
N ASN A 102 22.67 24.52 28.24
CA ASN A 102 22.76 24.23 29.68
C ASN A 102 21.96 22.93 29.88
N VAL A 103 22.62 21.77 29.92
CA VAL A 103 22.95 20.99 31.14
C VAL A 103 22.02 21.23 32.33
N ASP A 104 21.58 20.10 32.88
CA ASP A 104 20.88 19.90 34.14
C ASP A 104 19.35 20.07 34.10
N ASP A 105 18.66 18.98 33.75
CA ASP A 105 17.47 18.51 34.48
C ASP A 105 17.01 17.14 33.93
N GLU A 106 17.72 16.08 34.30
CA GLU A 106 17.35 14.68 34.04
C GLU A 106 16.21 14.18 34.96
N LYS A 107 15.33 15.09 35.43
CA LYS A 107 14.29 14.79 36.41
C LYS A 107 12.95 15.48 36.13
N ALA A 108 12.58 15.63 34.86
CA ALA A 108 11.26 16.11 34.45
C ALA A 108 10.60 15.24 33.35
N ALA A 109 11.14 14.04 33.07
CA ALA A 109 10.60 13.10 32.07
C ALA A 109 9.64 12.04 32.65
N LEU A 110 9.20 12.16 33.91
CA LEU A 110 8.34 11.18 34.60
C LEU A 110 7.08 11.81 35.22
N ALA A 111 6.53 12.88 34.64
CA ALA A 111 5.35 13.55 35.21
C ALA A 111 4.28 13.93 34.16
N GLN A 112 4.15 13.13 33.10
CA GLN A 112 2.97 13.14 32.23
C GLN A 112 2.36 11.73 32.12
N ASP A 113 2.29 11.02 33.25
CA ASP A 113 1.24 10.04 33.50
C ASP A 113 -0.07 10.80 33.77
N VAL A 114 -0.55 11.49 32.73
CA VAL A 114 -1.95 11.89 32.67
C VAL A 114 -2.69 10.62 32.36
N ILE A 115 -3.46 10.15 33.35
CA ILE A 115 -4.46 9.09 33.25
C ILE A 115 -5.36 9.39 32.04
N LYS A 116 -4.93 8.95 30.87
CA LYS A 116 -5.81 8.72 29.72
C LYS A 116 -6.35 7.33 29.99
N GLU A 117 -7.68 7.20 30.02
CA GLU A 117 -8.28 5.89 29.91
C GLU A 117 -7.78 5.27 28.60
N ASP A 118 -6.83 4.35 28.71
CA ASP A 118 -6.30 3.61 27.58
C ASP A 118 -7.46 2.77 27.05
N ALA A 119 -7.99 3.19 25.91
CA ALA A 119 -8.88 2.31 25.16
C ALA A 119 -8.12 1.00 24.92
N PRO A 120 -8.78 -0.16 25.05
CA PRO A 120 -8.10 -1.44 24.90
C PRO A 120 -7.48 -1.55 23.50
N ASP A 121 -6.28 -2.08 23.45
CA ASP A 121 -5.60 -2.37 22.17
C ASP A 121 -6.44 -3.33 21.33
N ILE A 122 -6.53 -3.03 20.03
CA ILE A 122 -7.40 -3.77 19.11
C ILE A 122 -6.56 -4.65 18.20
N LEU A 123 -6.93 -5.92 18.11
CA LEU A 123 -6.29 -6.86 17.20
C LEU A 123 -6.88 -6.71 15.78
N HIS A 124 -6.01 -6.44 14.80
CA HIS A 124 -6.35 -6.41 13.37
C HIS A 124 -5.77 -7.62 12.65
N PHE A 125 -6.61 -8.30 11.85
CA PHE A 125 -6.18 -9.37 10.96
C PHE A 125 -5.69 -8.79 9.64
N LEU A 126 -4.46 -9.13 9.27
CA LEU A 126 -3.80 -8.58 8.10
C LEU A 126 -4.25 -9.27 6.82
N ASP A 127 -4.63 -8.47 5.82
CA ASP A 127 -4.70 -8.91 4.43
C ASP A 127 -3.42 -8.48 3.69
N HIS A 128 -2.52 -9.43 3.43
CA HIS A 128 -1.23 -9.15 2.79
C HIS A 128 -1.32 -8.50 1.40
N ARG A 129 -2.48 -8.54 0.74
CA ARG A 129 -2.68 -7.91 -0.58
C ARG A 129 -2.97 -6.42 -0.48
N HIS A 130 -3.55 -5.98 0.64
CA HIS A 130 -4.12 -4.63 0.79
C HIS A 130 -3.64 -3.89 2.05
N ASP A 131 -3.11 -4.61 3.04
CA ASP A 131 -2.62 -4.06 4.29
C ASP A 131 -1.09 -3.88 4.28
N SER A 132 -0.68 -2.68 4.66
CA SER A 132 0.70 -2.22 4.82
C SER A 132 0.73 -1.28 6.03
N VAL A 133 1.92 -0.97 6.58
CA VAL A 133 2.02 -0.03 7.72
C VAL A 133 1.32 1.30 7.40
N SER A 134 1.50 1.81 6.18
CA SER A 134 0.90 3.06 5.73
C SER A 134 -0.62 2.97 5.53
N SER A 135 -1.13 1.89 4.93
CA SER A 135 -2.58 1.75 4.76
C SER A 135 -3.31 1.53 6.08
N LEU A 136 -2.71 0.81 7.04
CA LEU A 136 -3.25 0.65 8.39
C LEU A 136 -3.22 1.96 9.18
N SER A 137 -2.12 2.71 9.07
CA SER A 137 -2.00 4.05 9.68
C SER A 137 -3.13 4.98 9.23
N LEU A 138 -3.44 4.98 7.94
CA LEU A 138 -4.54 5.78 7.38
C LEU A 138 -5.92 5.24 7.80
N ARG A 139 -6.12 3.92 7.77
CA ARG A 139 -7.41 3.29 8.10
C ARG A 139 -7.82 3.52 9.55
N TYR A 140 -6.85 3.49 10.46
CA TYR A 140 -7.08 3.60 11.90
C TYR A 140 -6.70 4.96 12.49
N GLY A 141 -6.14 5.87 11.69
CA GLY A 141 -5.66 7.17 12.17
C GLY A 141 -4.49 7.09 13.16
N VAL A 142 -3.73 6.01 13.14
CA VAL A 142 -2.59 5.78 14.06
C VAL A 142 -1.28 6.18 13.37
N PRO A 143 -0.37 6.93 14.01
CA PRO A 143 0.94 7.22 13.43
C PRO A 143 1.76 5.95 13.13
N THR A 144 2.42 5.91 11.98
CA THR A 144 3.21 4.74 11.53
C THR A 144 4.29 4.34 12.54
N HIS A 145 4.94 5.29 13.20
CA HIS A 145 5.96 5.02 14.20
C HIS A 145 5.39 4.38 15.48
N ALA A 146 4.19 4.80 15.90
CA ALA A 146 3.51 4.24 17.07
C ALA A 146 3.07 2.79 16.78
N LEU A 147 2.50 2.54 15.60
CA LEU A 147 2.12 1.21 15.14
C LEU A 147 3.33 0.26 15.03
N ARG A 148 4.47 0.76 14.56
CA ARG A 148 5.73 0.00 14.49
C ARG A 148 6.26 -0.34 15.88
N ARG A 149 6.24 0.63 16.81
CA ARG A 149 6.71 0.45 18.18
C ARG A 149 5.86 -0.57 18.95
N SER A 150 4.53 -0.47 18.85
CA SER A 150 3.62 -1.39 19.55
C SER A 150 3.72 -2.83 19.06
N ASN A 151 4.09 -3.04 17.79
CA ASN A 151 4.19 -4.38 17.18
C ASN A 151 5.62 -4.91 17.04
N ASN A 152 6.62 -4.16 17.52
CA ASN A 152 8.04 -4.44 17.32
C ASN A 152 8.38 -4.72 15.84
N ILE A 153 7.98 -3.79 14.96
CA ILE A 153 8.21 -3.85 13.50
C ILE A 153 9.25 -2.78 13.14
N THR A 154 10.45 -3.21 12.76
CA THR A 154 11.52 -2.29 12.34
C THR A 154 11.36 -1.81 10.90
N SER A 155 10.75 -2.62 10.04
CA SER A 155 10.65 -2.38 8.59
C SER A 155 9.36 -2.93 8.00
N ASP A 156 8.89 -2.33 6.91
CA ASP A 156 7.54 -2.57 6.37
C ASP A 156 7.33 -3.98 5.81
N HIS A 157 8.39 -4.64 5.35
CA HIS A 157 8.30 -6.01 4.82
C HIS A 157 8.06 -7.06 5.93
N LEU A 158 8.34 -6.75 7.19
CA LEU A 158 8.11 -7.66 8.32
C LEU A 158 6.63 -7.82 8.68
N ILE A 159 5.74 -7.02 8.06
CA ILE A 159 4.28 -7.23 8.14
C ILE A 159 3.86 -8.51 7.43
N LEU A 160 4.54 -8.90 6.34
CA LEU A 160 4.15 -10.08 5.54
C LEU A 160 4.31 -11.40 6.31
N GLY A 161 5.18 -11.44 7.32
CA GLY A 161 5.38 -12.62 8.16
C GLY A 161 4.36 -12.76 9.31
N ARG A 162 3.42 -11.81 9.46
CA ARG A 162 2.48 -11.75 10.59
C ARG A 162 1.05 -11.91 10.11
N ARG A 163 0.25 -12.72 10.81
CA ARG A 163 -1.19 -12.82 10.53
C ARG A 163 -2.00 -11.69 11.16
N THR A 164 -1.50 -11.11 12.25
CA THR A 164 -2.20 -10.09 13.03
C THR A 164 -1.28 -8.96 13.46
N VAL A 165 -1.86 -7.79 13.70
CA VAL A 165 -1.20 -6.57 14.19
C VAL A 165 -2.06 -5.94 15.28
N LEU A 166 -1.40 -5.46 16.34
CA LEU A 166 -2.02 -4.70 17.43
C LEU A 166 -2.13 -3.24 17.06
N ILE A 167 -3.30 -2.67 17.26
CA ILE A 167 -3.58 -1.26 17.00
C ILE A 167 -3.72 -0.56 18.34
N PRO A 168 -2.80 0.37 18.66
CA PRO A 168 -2.83 1.11 19.91
C PRO A 168 -4.16 1.84 20.11
N GLY A 169 -4.86 1.53 21.19
CA GLY A 169 -6.12 2.19 21.55
C GLY A 169 -5.95 3.67 21.91
N GLU A 170 -4.72 4.10 22.25
CA GLU A 170 -4.36 5.51 22.48
C GLU A 170 -4.81 6.44 21.34
N TYR A 171 -4.71 5.95 20.09
CA TYR A 171 -5.01 6.72 18.88
C TYR A 171 -6.35 6.32 18.27
N TYR A 172 -6.73 5.04 18.38
CA TYR A 172 -7.95 4.53 17.79
C TYR A 172 -9.03 4.24 18.84
N LYS A 173 -10.01 5.16 18.94
CA LYS A 173 -11.16 5.05 19.87
C LYS A 173 -12.36 4.30 19.29
N GLY A 174 -12.22 3.70 18.10
CA GLY A 174 -13.34 3.08 17.40
C GLY A 174 -13.82 1.76 18.01
N GLY A 175 -13.07 1.16 18.93
CA GLY A 175 -13.49 -0.02 19.72
C GLY A 175 -13.73 -1.31 18.93
N VAL A 176 -13.72 -1.26 17.59
CA VAL A 176 -13.96 -2.41 16.72
C VAL A 176 -12.81 -2.60 15.72
N SER A 177 -12.46 -3.85 15.44
CA SER A 177 -11.49 -4.16 14.38
C SER A 177 -12.13 -3.95 13.00
N LEU A 178 -11.60 -3.02 12.21
CA LEU A 178 -11.92 -2.82 10.79
C LEU A 178 -11.28 -3.88 9.86
N SER A 179 -10.91 -5.04 10.42
CA SER A 179 -10.26 -6.11 9.67
C SER A 179 -11.24 -6.79 8.73
N PRO A 180 -10.87 -7.06 7.46
CA PRO A 180 -11.67 -7.91 6.60
C PRO A 180 -11.72 -9.31 7.22
N ARG A 181 -12.89 -9.71 7.70
CA ARG A 181 -13.19 -11.13 7.88
C ARG A 181 -13.86 -11.61 6.58
N PRO A 182 -13.56 -12.79 6.02
CA PRO A 182 -12.31 -13.57 5.95
C PRO A 182 -11.60 -13.41 4.58
N ILE A 183 -10.26 -13.50 4.55
CA ILE A 183 -9.40 -13.16 3.39
C ILE A 183 -9.37 -14.23 2.28
N GLU A 184 -9.58 -15.50 2.62
CA GLU A 184 -9.70 -16.61 1.65
C GLU A 184 -11.16 -17.11 1.49
N GLY A 185 -12.12 -16.34 2.02
CA GLY A 185 -13.52 -16.76 2.13
C GLY A 185 -13.82 -17.51 3.43
N GLU A 186 -15.09 -17.50 3.84
CA GLU A 186 -15.58 -18.22 5.03
C GLU A 186 -15.33 -19.73 4.90
N ASP A 187 -15.49 -20.26 3.69
CA ASP A 187 -15.40 -21.68 3.40
C ASP A 187 -13.97 -22.24 3.59
N GLU A 188 -12.92 -21.54 3.15
CA GLU A 188 -11.54 -22.00 3.29
C GLU A 188 -11.04 -21.97 4.74
N GLU A 189 -11.44 -20.97 5.54
CA GLU A 189 -11.10 -20.93 6.96
C GLU A 189 -11.86 -22.01 7.74
N LEU A 190 -13.12 -22.28 7.40
CA LEU A 190 -13.88 -23.43 7.93
C LEU A 190 -13.18 -24.74 7.56
N ARG A 191 -12.71 -24.88 6.31
CA ARG A 191 -11.97 -26.03 5.82
C ARG A 191 -10.68 -26.26 6.62
N LYS A 192 -9.82 -25.25 6.72
CA LYS A 192 -8.58 -25.29 7.52
C LYS A 192 -8.86 -25.51 9.01
N GLY A 193 -9.98 -25.00 9.52
CA GLY A 193 -10.45 -25.26 10.88
C GLY A 193 -10.81 -26.72 11.10
N LYS A 194 -11.57 -27.33 10.18
CA LYS A 194 -11.95 -28.75 10.21
C LYS A 194 -10.74 -29.66 10.12
N ILE A 195 -9.79 -29.37 9.22
CA ILE A 195 -8.53 -30.13 9.10
C ILE A 195 -7.76 -30.12 10.43
N ARG A 196 -7.57 -28.94 11.05
CA ARG A 196 -6.89 -28.85 12.36
C ARG A 196 -7.64 -29.59 13.47
N ARG A 197 -8.98 -29.53 13.48
CA ARG A 197 -9.79 -30.29 14.46
C ARG A 197 -9.61 -31.79 14.26
N PHE A 198 -9.69 -32.29 13.03
CA PHE A 198 -9.47 -33.71 12.72
C PHE A 198 -8.07 -34.18 13.15
N MET A 199 -7.03 -33.44 12.76
CA MET A 199 -5.64 -33.76 13.16
C MET A 199 -5.50 -33.85 14.68
N THR A 200 -6.16 -32.95 15.42
CA THR A 200 -6.11 -32.93 16.89
C THR A 200 -6.94 -34.06 17.51
N SER A 201 -8.15 -34.35 17.00
CA SER A 201 -9.04 -35.39 17.54
C SER A 201 -8.50 -36.80 17.28
N CYS A 202 -8.04 -37.05 16.05
CA CYS A 202 -7.49 -38.34 15.63
C CYS A 202 -5.99 -38.48 15.98
N LYS A 203 -5.35 -37.41 16.47
CA LYS A 203 -3.91 -37.33 16.73
C LYS A 203 -3.08 -37.64 15.47
N VAL A 204 -3.55 -37.23 14.30
CA VAL A 204 -2.84 -37.41 13.03
C VAL A 204 -1.93 -36.19 12.82
N SER A 205 -0.63 -36.43 12.66
CA SER A 205 0.35 -35.37 12.38
C SER A 205 0.52 -35.09 10.89
N ASP A 206 0.11 -36.01 10.02
CA ASP A 206 0.18 -35.86 8.58
C ASP A 206 -1.02 -35.05 8.05
N TYR A 207 -0.74 -33.95 7.37
CA TYR A 207 -1.75 -33.09 6.78
C TYR A 207 -2.50 -33.78 5.63
N ASP A 208 -1.79 -34.56 4.82
CA ASP A 208 -2.36 -35.17 3.61
C ASP A 208 -3.38 -36.26 3.98
N ILE A 209 -3.12 -37.01 5.06
CA ILE A 209 -4.07 -37.98 5.62
C ILE A 209 -5.33 -37.26 6.10
N ALA A 210 -5.18 -36.15 6.84
CA ALA A 210 -6.32 -35.38 7.33
C ALA A 210 -7.19 -34.81 6.19
N VAL A 211 -6.56 -34.34 5.12
CA VAL A 211 -7.27 -33.87 3.92
C VAL A 211 -8.01 -35.03 3.25
N LEU A 212 -7.39 -36.20 3.09
CA LEU A 212 -8.00 -37.36 2.45
C LEU A 212 -9.30 -37.79 3.14
N TYR A 213 -9.29 -37.95 4.48
CA TYR A 213 -10.48 -38.35 5.22
C TYR A 213 -11.59 -37.29 5.17
N LEU A 214 -11.22 -36.01 5.21
CA LEU A 214 -12.18 -34.92 5.12
C LEU A 214 -12.74 -34.77 3.71
N GLU A 215 -11.96 -34.96 2.65
CA GLU A 215 -12.49 -34.94 1.28
C GLU A 215 -13.45 -36.10 1.03
N GLN A 216 -13.12 -37.30 1.53
CA GLN A 216 -13.97 -38.48 1.42
C GLN A 216 -15.31 -38.31 2.18
N SER A 217 -15.32 -37.56 3.29
CA SER A 217 -16.53 -37.27 4.05
C SER A 217 -17.24 -35.97 3.63
N SER A 218 -16.87 -35.36 2.50
CA SER A 218 -17.39 -34.04 2.07
C SER A 218 -17.25 -32.93 3.13
N TYR A 219 -16.13 -32.97 3.86
CA TYR A 219 -15.77 -32.11 4.98
C TYR A 219 -16.75 -32.21 6.17
N ASP A 220 -17.39 -33.35 6.37
CA ASP A 220 -18.06 -33.68 7.63
C ASP A 220 -17.02 -34.20 8.63
N LEU A 221 -16.82 -33.45 9.71
CA LEU A 221 -15.81 -33.74 10.73
C LEU A 221 -16.14 -35.03 11.49
N GLU A 222 -17.41 -35.24 11.85
CA GLU A 222 -17.80 -36.39 12.66
C GLU A 222 -17.61 -37.68 11.88
N ASN A 223 -18.12 -37.70 10.64
CA ASN A 223 -17.99 -38.85 9.75
C ASN A 223 -16.52 -39.16 9.39
N ALA A 224 -15.68 -38.14 9.19
CA ALA A 224 -14.24 -38.35 8.96
C ALA A 224 -13.58 -39.00 10.18
N VAL A 225 -13.86 -38.50 11.38
CA VAL A 225 -13.29 -39.03 12.63
C VAL A 225 -13.74 -40.47 12.87
N THR A 226 -15.02 -40.79 12.64
CA THR A 226 -15.50 -42.17 12.78
C THR A 226 -14.84 -43.11 11.78
N ALA A 227 -14.72 -42.70 10.50
CA ALA A 227 -14.06 -43.51 9.48
C ALA A 227 -12.60 -43.82 9.85
N TYR A 228 -11.84 -42.81 10.31
CA TYR A 228 -10.46 -43.02 10.76
C TYR A 228 -10.36 -43.97 11.96
N LEU A 229 -11.24 -43.82 12.95
CA LEU A 229 -11.24 -44.69 14.13
C LEU A 229 -11.65 -46.12 13.80
N ASP A 230 -12.53 -46.32 12.82
CA ASP A 230 -12.95 -47.65 12.39
C ASP A 230 -11.84 -48.34 11.58
N ASP A 231 -11.09 -47.62 10.76
CA ASP A 231 -9.89 -48.14 10.10
C ASP A 231 -8.81 -48.54 11.13
N GLU A 232 -8.55 -47.72 12.15
CA GLU A 232 -7.61 -48.06 13.24
C GLU A 232 -8.04 -49.31 14.02
N LYS A 233 -9.35 -49.48 14.27
CA LYS A 233 -9.86 -50.72 14.90
C LYS A 233 -9.68 -51.91 13.97
N TRP A 234 -9.97 -51.75 12.69
CA TRP A 234 -9.82 -52.81 11.70
C TRP A 234 -8.35 -53.27 11.60
N GLU A 235 -7.39 -52.33 11.58
CA GLU A 235 -5.95 -52.64 11.58
C GLU A 235 -5.50 -53.38 12.85
N GLN A 236 -6.09 -53.06 14.01
CA GLN A 236 -5.80 -53.74 15.27
C GLN A 236 -6.33 -55.19 15.28
N GLU A 237 -7.51 -55.42 14.70
CA GLU A 237 -8.12 -56.75 14.61
C GLU A 237 -7.52 -57.61 13.49
N ASN A 238 -6.93 -56.98 12.47
CA ASN A 238 -6.31 -57.64 11.32
C ASN A 238 -4.80 -57.35 11.23
N PRO A 239 -4.00 -57.76 12.24
CA PRO A 239 -2.56 -57.53 12.21
C PRO A 239 -1.93 -58.29 11.02
N ALA A 240 -1.31 -57.54 10.11
CA ALA A 240 -0.75 -58.09 8.87
C ALA A 240 0.21 -59.28 9.12
N SER A 241 -0.15 -60.45 8.58
CA SER A 241 0.64 -61.68 8.64
C SER A 241 1.77 -61.68 7.61
N GLY A 242 2.76 -60.80 7.76
CA GLY A 242 3.91 -60.76 6.87
C GLY A 242 4.89 -59.64 7.15
N LYS A 243 5.86 -59.87 8.05
CA LYS A 243 6.92 -58.91 8.31
C LYS A 243 7.81 -58.72 7.07
N SER A 244 7.81 -57.52 6.50
CA SER A 244 9.05 -56.92 6.00
C SER A 244 9.38 -55.69 6.85
N LYS A 245 10.57 -55.73 7.45
CA LYS A 245 11.14 -54.67 8.28
C LYS A 245 11.38 -53.44 7.40
N LYS A 246 11.02 -52.27 7.93
CA LYS A 246 11.14 -50.90 7.38
C LYS A 246 10.04 -50.46 6.41
N ALA A 247 8.82 -50.31 6.93
CA ALA A 247 8.03 -49.13 6.57
C ALA A 247 8.15 -48.19 7.78
N ASP A 248 8.51 -46.93 7.52
CA ASP A 248 8.54 -45.89 8.54
C ASP A 248 7.19 -45.88 9.23
N LYS A 249 7.13 -46.49 10.43
CA LYS A 249 6.05 -46.27 11.37
C LYS A 249 6.08 -44.77 11.58
N TYR A 250 5.13 -44.05 10.98
CA TYR A 250 4.96 -42.61 11.13
C TYR A 250 4.82 -42.40 12.62
N LYS A 251 5.96 -42.17 13.29
CA LYS A 251 6.00 -41.96 14.72
C LYS A 251 5.32 -40.62 14.84
N ASN A 252 4.05 -40.64 15.22
CA ASN A 252 3.38 -39.53 15.85
C ASN A 252 4.29 -39.06 16.98
N ARG A 253 5.20 -38.15 16.64
CA ARG A 253 6.02 -37.45 17.60
C ARG A 253 5.01 -36.58 18.32
N GLY A 254 4.56 -37.08 19.47
CA GLY A 254 3.68 -36.35 20.36
C GLY A 254 4.24 -34.95 20.67
N PRO A 255 3.43 -34.07 21.26
CA PRO A 255 3.73 -32.66 21.31
C PRO A 255 5.05 -32.40 22.04
N PHE A 256 6.05 -31.89 21.31
CA PHE A 256 7.33 -31.42 21.83
C PHE A 256 7.20 -30.09 22.62
N TRP A 257 5.97 -29.61 22.85
CA TRP A 257 5.70 -28.37 23.56
C TRP A 257 5.43 -28.63 25.05
N ARG A 258 6.48 -28.98 25.78
CA ARG A 258 6.61 -28.62 27.20
C ARG A 258 7.99 -28.02 27.42
N GLY A 259 8.01 -26.74 27.79
CA GLY A 259 9.14 -26.11 28.47
C GLY A 259 9.99 -25.20 27.59
N LEU A 260 9.60 -23.92 27.54
CA LEU A 260 10.44 -22.77 27.91
C LEU A 260 9.53 -21.54 28.06
#